data_AF-A0A7J9SUV9-F1
#
_entry.id   AF-A0A7J9SUV9-F1
#
_cell.length_a   1.000
_cell.length_b   1.000
_cell.length_c   1.000
_cell.angle_alpha   90.00
_cell.angle_beta   90.00
_cell.angle_gamma   90.00
#
_symmetry.space_group_name_H-M   'P 1'
#
loop_
_entity.id
_entity.type
_entity.pdbx_description
1 polymer ?
#
loop_
_entity_poly.entity_id
_entity_poly.type
_entity_poly.pdbx_seq_one_letter_code
_entity_poly.pdbx_strand_id
1 'polypeptide(L)' 'MKIKIIGTEDKTKGRLYKIEVAAKIVELRLTWHSLDRITIWDLKPEHVLETLLFPEEVVTGHNNRFIAHKRYNGHII' A
#
# COMPACT_ATOMS: atom_id res chain seq x y z
N MET A 1 11.52 -2.67 -5.28
CA MET A 1 12.42 -2.30 -4.16
C MET A 1 11.98 -3.14 -2.97
N LYS A 2 12.87 -3.87 -2.28
CA LYS A 2 12.41 -4.78 -1.21
C LYS A 2 11.95 -3.98 0.01
N ILE A 3 10.68 -4.12 0.37
CA ILE A 3 10.12 -3.63 1.63
C ILE A 3 10.05 -4.78 2.63
N LYS A 4 10.18 -4.48 3.92
CA LYS A 4 10.00 -5.45 4.99
C LYS A 4 8.97 -4.94 5.99
N ILE A 5 7.88 -5.68 6.15
CA ILE A 5 6.91 -5.39 7.19
C ILE A 5 7.51 -5.83 8.53
N ILE A 6 7.72 -4.88 9.43
CA ILE A 6 8.31 -5.13 10.76
C ILE A 6 7.26 -5.22 11.86
N GLY A 7 6.02 -4.82 11.58
CA GLY A 7 4.90 -4.98 12.49
C GLY A 7 3.60 -4.45 11.93
N THR A 8 2.50 -4.91 12.52
CA THR A 8 1.15 -4.45 12.21
C THR A 8 0.38 -4.16 13.48
N GLU A 9 -0.44 -3.12 13.47
CA GLU A 9 -1.30 -2.76 14.59
C GLU A 9 -2.69 -2.36 14.10
N ASP A 10 -3.73 -3.00 14.65
CA ASP A 10 -5.11 -2.65 14.33
C ASP A 10 -5.54 -1.38 15.10
N LYS A 11 -6.07 -0.41 14.36
CA LYS A 11 -6.57 0.86 14.86
C LYS A 11 -8.04 1.02 14.49
N THR A 12 -8.72 2.00 15.09
CA THR A 12 -10.14 2.27 14.85
C THR A 12 -10.51 2.43 13.37
N LYS A 13 -9.63 3.01 12.54
CA LYS A 13 -9.88 3.29 11.11
C LYS A 13 -9.17 2.34 10.14
N GLY A 14 -8.53 1.27 10.61
CA GLY A 14 -7.80 0.33 9.75
C GLY A 14 -6.55 -0.25 10.42
N ARG A 15 -5.73 -0.94 9.62
CA ARG A 15 -4.46 -1.53 10.08
C ARG A 15 -3.29 -0.61 9.74
N LEU A 16 -2.48 -0.31 10.74
CA LEU A 16 -1.21 0.40 10.62
C LEU A 16 -0.11 -0.63 10.33
N TYR A 17 0.64 -0.42 9.26
CA TYR A 17 1.80 -1.20 8.88
C TYR A 17 3.06 -0.39 9.17
N LYS A 18 3.97 -0.97 9.94
CA LYS A 18 5.32 -0.47 10.13
C LYS A 18 6.22 -1.17 9.13
N ILE A 19 6.85 -0.40 8.25
CA ILE A 19 7.59 -0.90 7.10
C ILE A 19 9.01 -0.36 7.18
N GLU A 20 9.99 -1.25 7.14
CA GLU A 20 11.40 -0.91 6.99
C GLU A 20 11.74 -0.85 5.50
N VAL A 21 12.28 0.28 5.06
CA VAL A 21 12.77 0.48 3.70
C VAL A 21 13.91 1.47 3.64
N ALA A 22 14.99 1.13 2.92
CA ALA A 22 16.16 1.99 2.73
C ALA A 22 16.71 2.60 4.05
N ALA A 23 16.83 1.77 5.09
CA ALA A 23 17.24 2.15 6.45
C ALA A 23 16.34 3.19 7.14
N LYS A 24 15.10 3.36 6.67
CA LYS A 24 14.06 4.19 7.29
C LYS A 24 12.88 3.33 7.70
N ILE A 25 12.17 3.77 8.73
CA ILE A 25 10.89 3.20 9.13
C ILE A 25 9.79 4.15 8.67
N VAL A 26 8.84 3.61 7.91
CA VAL A 26 7.66 4.33 7.43
C VAL A 26 6.42 3.64 7.99
N GLU A 27 5.44 4.45 8.38
CA GLU A 27 4.15 3.96 8.84
C GLU A 27 3.08 4.25 7.79
N LEU A 28 2.38 3.22 7.33
CA LEU A 28 1.26 3.33 6.39
C LEU A 28 0.01 2.74 7.00
N ARG A 29 -1.12 3.47 6.91
CA ARG A 29 -2.41 2.97 7.35
C ARG A 29 -3.25 2.56 6.15
N LEU A 30 -3.62 1.29 6.10
CA LEU A 30 -4.65 0.80 5.19
C LEU A 30 -5.98 0.80 5.92
N THR A 31 -7.00 1.44 5.35
CA THR A 31 -8.33 1.47 5.95
C THR A 31 -8.96 0.08 5.94
N TRP A 32 -9.94 -0.18 6.81
CA TRP A 32 -10.72 -1.43 6.74
C TRP A 32 -11.30 -1.67 5.35
N HIS A 33 -11.87 -0.62 4.75
CA HIS A 33 -12.37 -0.69 3.38
C HIS A 33 -11.29 -1.11 2.38
N SER A 34 -10.08 -0.54 2.48
CA SER A 34 -8.97 -0.89 1.61
C SER A 34 -8.54 -2.35 1.80
N LEU A 35 -8.48 -2.84 3.04
CA LEU A 35 -8.11 -4.22 3.35
C LEU A 35 -9.15 -5.22 2.83
N ASP A 36 -10.44 -4.88 2.92
CA ASP A 36 -11.50 -5.69 2.35
C ASP A 36 -11.35 -5.78 0.82
N ARG A 37 -11.08 -4.65 0.14
CA ARG A 37 -10.84 -4.64 -1.31
C ARG A 37 -9.62 -5.46 -1.72
N ILE A 38 -8.52 -5.36 -0.97
CA ILE A 38 -7.32 -6.17 -1.18
C ILE A 38 -7.66 -7.66 -1.12
N THR A 39 -8.47 -8.06 -0.13
CA THR A 39 -8.91 -9.45 0.04
C THR A 39 -9.82 -9.90 -1.10
N ILE A 40 -10.83 -9.09 -1.47
CA ILE A 40 -11.79 -9.41 -2.54
C ILE A 40 -11.09 -9.58 -3.90
N TRP A 41 -10.04 -8.79 -4.15
CA TRP A 41 -9.27 -8.84 -5.39
C TRP A 41 -8.07 -9.78 -5.33
N ASP A 42 -7.94 -10.57 -4.27
CA ASP A 42 -6.84 -11.52 -4.04
C ASP A 42 -5.45 -10.88 -4.22
N LEU A 43 -5.32 -9.64 -3.75
CA LEU A 43 -4.07 -8.89 -3.82
C LEU A 43 -3.20 -9.19 -2.60
N LYS A 44 -1.89 -9.28 -2.83
CA LYS A 44 -0.91 -9.37 -1.75
C LYS A 44 -0.72 -7.99 -1.10
N PRO A 45 -0.88 -7.84 0.22
CA PRO A 45 -0.65 -6.57 0.92
C PRO A 45 0.73 -5.97 0.62
N GLU A 46 1.76 -6.80 0.45
CA GLU A 46 3.11 -6.38 0.12
C GLU A 46 3.18 -5.64 -1.22
N HIS A 47 2.45 -6.10 -2.25
CA HIS A 47 2.42 -5.42 -3.54
C HIS A 47 1.73 -4.07 -3.45
N VAL A 48 0.65 -3.96 -2.66
CA VAL A 48 -0.06 -2.69 -2.47
C VAL A 48 0.82 -1.70 -1.70
N LEU A 49 1.47 -2.14 -0.63
CA LEU A 49 2.40 -1.30 0.13
C LEU A 49 3.60 -0.88 -0.72
N GLU A 50 4.17 -1.78 -1.52
CA GLU A 50 5.26 -1.45 -2.42
C GLU A 50 4.81 -0.44 -3.49
N THR A 51 3.59 -0.56 -4.01
CA THR A 51 3.02 0.38 -4.99
C THR A 51 2.83 1.77 -4.40
N LEU A 52 2.36 1.86 -3.15
CA LEU A 52 2.19 3.14 -2.47
C LEU A 52 3.53 3.83 -2.15
N LEU A 53 4.58 3.07 -1.87
CA LEU A 53 5.91 3.61 -1.53
C LEU A 53 6.78 3.88 -2.77
N PHE A 54 6.67 3.03 -3.79
CA PHE A 54 7.47 3.06 -5.01
C PHE A 54 6.59 2.85 -6.25
N PRO A 55 5.68 3.79 -6.53
CA PRO A 55 4.85 3.73 -7.73
C PRO A 55 5.71 3.88 -9.00
N GLU A 56 5.26 3.28 -10.09
CA GLU A 56 5.77 3.59 -11.43
C GLU A 56 5.21 4.91 -11.94
N GLU A 57 3.97 5.21 -11.57
CA GLU A 57 3.27 6.43 -11.94
C GLU A 57 2.41 6.91 -10.76
N VAL A 58 2.33 8.23 -10.60
CA VAL A 58 1.37 8.87 -9.70
C VAL A 58 0.54 9.85 -10.50
N VAL A 59 -0.78 9.64 -10.50
CA VAL A 59 -1.73 10.54 -11.17
C VAL A 59 -2.61 11.26 -10.16
N THR A 60 -3.07 12.46 -10.52
CA THR A 60 -4.01 13.22 -9.72
C THR A 60 -5.43 12.73 -10.01
N GLY A 61 -6.11 12.23 -8.98
CA GLY A 61 -7.53 11.90 -8.99
C GLY A 61 -8.41 13.03 -8.45
N HIS A 62 -9.70 12.75 -8.26
CA HIS A 62 -10.65 13.73 -7.73
C HIS A 62 -10.33 14.15 -6.29
N ASN A 63 -10.69 15.39 -5.93
CA ASN A 63 -10.56 15.94 -4.58
C ASN A 63 -9.12 15.91 -4.03
N ASN A 64 -8.12 16.28 -4.85
CA ASN A 64 -6.70 16.30 -4.50
C ASN A 64 -6.16 14.95 -3.99
N ARG A 65 -6.73 13.85 -4.45
CA ARG A 65 -6.23 12.50 -4.16
C ARG A 65 -5.19 12.12 -5.18
N PHE A 66 -4.16 11.41 -4.75
CA PHE A 66 -3.17 10.82 -5.64
C PHE A 66 -3.45 9.33 -5.77
N ILE A 67 -3.29 8.81 -6.98
CA ILE A 67 -3.44 7.40 -7.29
C ILE A 67 -2.07 6.89 -7.74
N ALA A 68 -1.53 5.97 -6.96
CA ALA A 68 -0.27 5.28 -7.24
C ALA A 68 -0.57 4.07 -8.12
N HIS A 69 0.16 3.93 -9.23
CA HIS A 69 0.06 2.77 -10.10
C HIS A 69 1.40 2.04 -10.19
N LYS A 70 1.33 0.71 -10.23
CA LYS A 70 2.48 -0.14 -10.53
C LYS A 70 2.05 -1.44 -11.20
N ARG A 71 2.85 -1.91 -12.16
CA ARG A 71 2.54 -3.11 -12.92
C ARG A 71 3.10 -4.36 -12.21
N TYR A 72 2.26 -5.39 -12.10
CA TYR A 72 2.64 -6.73 -11.65
C TYR A 72 2.09 -7.75 -12.63
N ASN A 73 2.97 -8.47 -13.33
CA ASN A 73 2.60 -9.52 -14.30
C ASN A 73 1.55 -9.07 -15.34
N GLY A 74 1.63 -7.81 -15.80
CA GLY A 74 0.69 -7.26 -16.79
C GLY A 74 -0.61 -6.66 -16.20
N HIS A 75 -0.81 -6.75 -14.89
CA HIS A 75 -1.90 -6.08 -14.18
C HIS A 75 -1.42 -4.80 -13.51
N ILE A 76 -2.30 -3.80 -13.40
CA ILE A 76 -2.03 -2.57 -12.65
C ILE A 76 -2.61 -2.73 -11.25
N ILE A 77 -1.78 -2.49 -10.24
CA ILE A 77 -2.17 -2.26 -8.86
C ILE A 77 -2.08 -0.76 -8.60
#